data_AF-W1WAI0-F1
#
_entry.id   AF-W1WAI0-F1
#
_cell.length_a   1.000
_cell.length_b   1.000
_cell.length_c   1.000
_cell.angle_alpha   90.00
_cell.angle_beta   90.00
_cell.angle_gamma   90.00
#
_symmetry.space_group_name_H-M   'P 1'
#
loop_
_entity.id
_entity.type
_entity.pdbx_description
1 polymer ?
#
loop_
_entity_poly.entity_id
_entity_poly.type
_entity_poly.pdbx_seq_one_letter_code
_entity_poly.pdbx_strand_id
1 'polypeptide(L)'
;MGTDYKVTVEGKSYTPQEISAMILQKIKADAEAYLGEPVKQAVITVPAYFTDAQRQATKDAGAIAGLEVLRIINEPTAAALAYGVDKDEDGKVLVFDLGGGTFDA
;
A
#
# COMPACT_ATOMS: atom_id res chain seq x y z
N MET A 1 -1.46 2.82 -11.15
CA MET A 1 -1.53 1.40 -10.73
C MET A 1 -2.67 0.72 -11.47
N GLY A 2 -2.53 -0.56 -11.84
CA GLY A 2 -3.62 -1.32 -12.49
C GLY A 2 -3.89 -0.97 -13.96
N THR A 3 -2.92 -0.36 -14.65
CA THR A 3 -2.98 0.07 -16.05
C THR A 3 -1.79 -0.49 -16.83
N ASP A 4 -1.81 -0.40 -18.16
CA ASP A 4 -0.70 -0.76 -19.06
C ASP A 4 0.37 0.36 -19.21
N TYR A 5 0.17 1.50 -18.54
CA TYR A 5 1.11 2.61 -18.50
C TYR A 5 2.55 2.18 -18.18
N LYS A 6 3.50 2.79 -18.89
CA LYS A 6 4.94 2.67 -18.63
C LYS A 6 5.61 4.03 -18.69
N VAL A 7 6.60 4.25 -17.84
CA VAL A 7 7.48 5.42 -17.86
C VAL A 7 8.88 4.99 -18.27
N THR A 8 9.52 5.70 -19.20
CA THR A 8 10.90 5.43 -19.61
C THR A 8 11.84 6.39 -18.93
N VAL A 9 12.82 5.85 -18.20
CA VAL A 9 13.87 6.59 -17.51
C VAL A 9 15.21 6.00 -17.93
N GLU A 10 16.11 6.84 -18.45
CA GLU A 10 17.45 6.43 -18.92
C GLU A 10 17.43 5.23 -19.89
N GLY A 11 16.44 5.20 -20.79
CA GLY A 11 16.29 4.15 -21.80
C GLY A 11 15.70 2.83 -21.28
N LYS A 12 15.31 2.74 -19.99
CA LYS A 12 14.60 1.59 -19.41
C LYS A 12 13.14 1.95 -19.14
N SER A 13 12.23 1.09 -19.56
CA SER A 13 10.80 1.26 -19.27
C SER A 13 10.42 0.58 -17.96
N TYR A 14 9.66 1.28 -17.14
CA TYR A 14 9.15 0.81 -15.86
C TYR A 14 7.63 0.93 -15.81
N THR A 15 7.00 -0.08 -15.26
CA THR A 15 5.59 -0.09 -14.88
C THR A 15 5.40 0.61 -13.53
N PRO A 16 4.18 1.09 -13.22
CA PRO A 16 3.84 1.61 -11.89
C PRO A 16 4.19 0.63 -10.75
N GLN A 17 4.01 -0.68 -10.98
CA GLN A 17 4.31 -1.74 -10.03
C GLN A 17 5.81 -1.80 -9.72
N GLU A 18 6.66 -1.70 -10.74
CA GLU A 18 8.12 -1.72 -10.55
C GLU A 18 8.60 -0.48 -9.80
N ILE A 19 8.09 0.71 -10.13
CA ILE A 19 8.43 1.94 -9.39
C ILE A 19 7.95 1.85 -7.94
N SER A 20 6.73 1.36 -7.71
CA SER A 20 6.18 1.18 -6.36
C SER A 20 6.99 0.14 -5.57
N ALA A 21 7.45 -0.92 -6.23
CA ALA A 21 8.29 -1.93 -5.61
C ALA A 21 9.64 -1.37 -5.14
N MET A 22 10.24 -0.43 -5.88
CA MET A 22 11.47 0.25 -5.43
C MET A 22 11.24 1.04 -4.13
N ILE A 23 10.09 1.71 -3.99
CA ILE A 23 9.71 2.42 -2.76
C ILE A 23 9.52 1.40 -1.62
N LEU A 24 8.81 0.30 -1.88
CA LEU A 24 8.59 -0.76 -0.89
C LEU A 24 9.90 -1.44 -0.45
N GLN A 25 10.86 -1.64 -1.35
CA GLN A 25 12.18 -2.17 -1.03
C GLN A 25 12.93 -1.25 -0.06
N LYS A 26 12.84 0.08 -0.25
CA LYS A 26 13.44 1.04 0.67
C LYS A 26 12.79 0.98 2.06
N ILE A 27 11.46 0.97 2.11
CA ILE A 27 10.71 0.86 3.38
C ILE A 27 11.04 -0.46 4.10
N LYS A 28 11.11 -1.57 3.36
CA LYS A 28 11.53 -2.88 3.90
C LYS A 28 12.93 -2.81 4.49
N ALA A 29 13.90 -2.27 3.76
CA ALA A 29 15.28 -2.15 4.24
C ALA A 29 15.39 -1.30 5.51
N ASP A 30 14.61 -0.21 5.61
CA ASP A 30 14.56 0.63 6.81
C ASP A 30 13.94 -0.11 8.00
N ALA A 31 12.87 -0.87 7.78
CA ALA A 31 12.26 -1.70 8.81
C ALA A 31 13.20 -2.81 9.29
N GLU A 32 13.88 -3.50 8.38
CA GLU A 32 14.88 -4.52 8.68
C GLU A 32 16.05 -3.95 9.49
N ALA A 33 16.53 -2.74 9.14
CA ALA A 33 17.59 -2.06 9.88
C ALA A 33 17.15 -1.70 11.31
N TYR A 34 15.89 -1.31 11.49
CA TYR A 34 15.33 -1.00 12.81
C TYR A 34 15.13 -2.26 13.67
N LEU A 35 14.62 -3.35 13.10
CA LEU A 35 14.31 -4.59 13.81
C LEU A 35 15.56 -5.48 14.04
N GLY A 36 16.57 -5.36 13.17
CA GLY A 36 17.76 -6.22 13.19
C GLY A 36 17.53 -7.62 12.61
N GLU A 37 16.39 -7.87 11.96
CA GLU A 37 16.04 -9.15 11.35
C GLU A 37 15.28 -8.97 10.02
N PRO A 38 15.26 -10.00 9.15
CA PRO A 38 14.57 -9.92 7.86
C PRO A 38 13.06 -9.78 7.97
N VAL A 39 12.47 -8.87 7.18
CA VAL A 39 11.03 -8.65 7.08
C VAL A 39 10.52 -9.31 5.81
N LYS A 40 9.67 -10.32 5.95
CA LYS A 40 9.19 -11.14 4.81
C LYS A 40 7.74 -10.93 4.45
N GLN A 41 6.94 -10.41 5.38
CA GLN A 41 5.49 -10.37 5.25
C GLN A 41 4.98 -8.96 5.52
N ALA A 42 3.94 -8.54 4.80
CA ALA A 42 3.35 -7.21 4.95
C ALA A 42 1.84 -7.22 4.72
N VAL A 43 1.18 -6.25 5.34
CA VAL A 43 -0.16 -5.78 4.97
C VAL A 43 0.02 -4.42 4.29
N ILE A 44 -0.63 -4.23 3.14
CA ILE A 44 -0.49 -2.99 2.37
C ILE A 44 -1.85 -2.30 2.29
N THR A 45 -1.88 -0.99 2.54
CA THR A 45 -3.09 -0.17 2.42
C THR A 45 -3.29 0.31 0.98
N VAL A 46 -4.54 0.52 0.58
CA VAL A 46 -4.91 1.13 -0.70
C VAL A 46 -6.12 2.07 -0.52
N PRO A 47 -6.36 3.01 -1.44
CA PRO A 47 -7.57 3.82 -1.43
C PRO A 47 -8.84 2.96 -1.49
N ALA A 48 -9.90 3.39 -0.83
CA ALA A 48 -11.15 2.61 -0.75
C ALA A 48 -11.78 2.34 -2.13
N TYR A 49 -11.61 3.27 -3.07
CA TYR A 49 -12.14 3.20 -4.43
C TYR A 49 -11.29 2.36 -5.40
N PHE A 50 -10.17 1.77 -4.95
CA PHE A 50 -9.34 0.93 -5.82
C PHE A 50 -10.11 -0.28 -6.33
N THR A 51 -10.06 -0.47 -7.66
CA THR A 51 -10.58 -1.66 -8.35
C THR A 51 -9.74 -2.89 -8.07
N ASP A 52 -10.28 -4.08 -8.37
CA ASP A 52 -9.55 -5.35 -8.22
C ASP A 52 -8.22 -5.37 -8.99
N ALA A 53 -8.19 -4.78 -10.19
CA ALA A 53 -6.97 -4.68 -10.98
C ALA A 53 -5.91 -3.78 -10.31
N GLN A 54 -6.33 -2.69 -9.68
CA GLN A 54 -5.43 -1.78 -8.96
C GLN A 54 -4.91 -2.41 -7.66
N ARG A 55 -5.77 -3.15 -6.95
CA ARG A 55 -5.41 -3.95 -5.77
C ARG A 55 -4.40 -5.03 -6.14
N GLN A 56 -4.65 -5.76 -7.22
CA GLN A 56 -3.74 -6.80 -7.69
C GLN A 56 -2.39 -6.20 -8.09
N ALA A 57 -2.37 -5.10 -8.85
CA ALA A 57 -1.13 -4.41 -9.19
C ALA A 57 -0.32 -3.98 -7.96
N THR A 58 -1.00 -3.58 -6.88
CA THR A 58 -0.34 -3.22 -5.61
C THR A 58 0.24 -4.45 -4.92
N LYS A 59 -0.48 -5.57 -4.94
CA LYS A 59 0.01 -6.86 -4.45
C LYS A 59 1.24 -7.33 -5.23
N ASP A 60 1.23 -7.16 -6.55
CA ASP A 60 2.36 -7.49 -7.42
C ASP A 60 3.59 -6.63 -7.09
N ALA A 61 3.40 -5.32 -6.82
CA ALA A 61 4.48 -4.46 -6.36
C ALA A 61 5.11 -4.95 -5.05
N GLY A 62 4.29 -5.42 -4.10
CA GLY A 62 4.78 -6.05 -2.87
C GLY A 62 5.59 -7.32 -3.14
N ALA A 63 5.12 -8.18 -4.04
CA ALA A 63 5.84 -9.39 -4.43
C ALA A 63 7.19 -9.08 -5.11
N ILE A 64 7.23 -8.10 -6.02
CA ILE A 64 8.47 -7.61 -6.67
C ILE A 64 9.44 -7.05 -5.62
N ALA A 65 8.93 -6.42 -4.56
CA ALA A 65 9.74 -5.94 -3.45
C ALA A 65 10.26 -7.06 -2.50
N GLY A 66 9.88 -8.31 -2.75
CA GLY A 66 10.25 -9.45 -1.91
C GLY A 66 9.49 -9.47 -0.58
N LEU A 67 8.23 -9.03 -0.59
CA LEU A 67 7.29 -9.12 0.53
C LEU A 67 6.14 -10.05 0.14
N GLU A 68 5.82 -11.00 1.02
CA GLU A 68 4.57 -11.74 0.96
C GLU A 68 3.44 -10.83 1.48
N VAL A 69 2.55 -10.43 0.58
CA VAL A 69 1.43 -9.56 0.91
C VAL A 69 0.27 -10.39 1.45
N LEU A 70 0.14 -10.39 2.78
CA LEU A 70 -0.87 -11.18 3.51
C LEU A 70 -2.28 -10.64 3.31
N ARG A 71 -2.42 -9.31 3.24
CA ARG A 71 -3.70 -8.64 3.07
C ARG A 71 -3.51 -7.28 2.41
N ILE A 72 -4.48 -6.93 1.57
CA ILE A 72 -4.72 -5.55 1.13
C ILE A 72 -5.91 -5.02 1.93
N ILE A 73 -5.76 -3.87 2.57
CA ILE A 73 -6.81 -3.23 3.35
C ILE A 73 -7.05 -1.80 2.86
N ASN A 74 -8.26 -1.30 2.99
CA ASN A 74 -8.56 0.07 2.62
C ASN A 74 -7.96 1.04 3.65
N GLU A 75 -7.42 2.17 3.19
CA GLU A 75 -6.90 3.26 4.03
C GLU A 75 -7.88 3.69 5.14
N PRO A 76 -9.16 4.02 4.87
CA PRO A 76 -10.07 4.43 5.94
C PRO A 76 -10.37 3.32 6.94
N THR A 77 -10.36 2.05 6.50
CA THR A 77 -10.51 0.92 7.42
C THR A 77 -9.27 0.76 8.29
N ALA A 78 -8.06 0.90 7.74
CA ALA A 78 -6.83 0.88 8.52
C ALA A 78 -6.78 2.01 9.55
N ALA A 79 -7.23 3.21 9.18
CA ALA A 79 -7.32 4.36 10.08
C ALA A 79 -8.33 4.09 11.23
N ALA A 80 -9.52 3.56 10.91
CA ALA A 80 -10.51 3.21 11.92
C ALA A 80 -10.03 2.11 12.88
N LEU A 81 -9.33 1.09 12.36
CA LEU A 81 -8.70 0.04 13.18
C LEU A 81 -7.62 0.62 14.10
N ALA A 82 -6.79 1.54 13.62
CA ALA A 82 -5.75 2.17 14.43
C ALA A 82 -6.33 3.01 15.59
N TYR A 83 -7.51 3.62 15.39
CA TYR A 83 -8.22 4.34 16.45
C TYR A 83 -8.91 3.40 17.45
N GLY A 84 -9.09 2.11 17.12
CA GLY A 84 -9.75 1.12 17.98
C GLY A 84 -11.27 1.11 17.87
N VAL A 85 -11.82 1.64 16.76
CA VAL A 85 -13.27 1.63 16.48
C VAL A 85 -13.84 0.20 16.43
N ASP A 86 -13.01 -0.81 16.15
CA ASP A 86 -13.42 -2.21 16.12
C ASP A 86 -13.86 -2.78 17.48
N LYS A 87 -13.65 -2.03 18.57
CA LYS A 87 -13.99 -2.42 19.95
C LYS A 87 -15.26 -1.73 20.49
N ASP A 88 -15.84 -0.80 19.74
CA ASP A 88 -17.06 -0.09 20.10
C ASP A 88 -18.33 -0.77 19.53
N GLU A 89 -19.49 -0.44 20.09
CA GLU A 89 -20.81 -0.86 19.58
C GLU A 89 -21.07 -0.30 18.17
N ASP A 90 -22.01 -0.92 17.42
CA ASP A 90 -22.36 -0.53 16.05
C ASP A 90 -22.55 0.99 15.91
N GLY A 91 -21.72 1.61 15.06
CA GLY A 91 -21.67 3.06 14.87
C GLY A 91 -21.25 3.46 13.46
N LYS A 92 -21.49 4.73 13.12
CA LYS A 92 -21.03 5.32 11.86
C LYS A 92 -19.76 6.12 12.11
N VAL A 93 -18.73 5.85 11.34
CA VAL A 93 -17.45 6.56 11.39
C VAL A 93 -17.24 7.34 10.11
N LEU A 94 -16.83 8.60 10.26
CA LEU A 94 -16.36 9.43 9.16
C LEU A 94 -14.83 9.51 9.27
N VAL A 95 -14.14 9.12 8.20
CA VAL A 95 -12.69 9.28 8.08
C VAL A 95 -12.44 10.42 7.11
N PHE A 96 -11.70 11.43 7.54
CA PHE A 96 -11.31 12.56 6.70
C PHE A 96 -9.81 12.45 6.40
N ASP A 97 -9.47 12.08 5.16
CA ASP A 97 -8.09 11.90 4.70
C ASP A 97 -7.67 13.06 3.79
N LEU A 98 -6.75 13.90 4.28
CA LEU A 98 -6.19 15.03 3.56
C LEU A 98 -4.69 14.82 3.35
N GLY A 99 -4.35 14.17 2.24
CA GLY A 99 -2.98 13.85 1.86
C GLY A 99 -2.28 14.94 1.06
N GLY A 100 -1.04 14.68 0.67
CA GLY A 100 -0.22 15.64 -0.11
C GLY A 100 -0.66 15.83 -1.57
N GLY A 101 -1.57 14.99 -2.08
CA GLY A 101 -2.03 15.03 -3.48
C GLY A 101 -3.49 14.64 -3.71
N THR A 102 -4.19 14.14 -2.68
CA THR A 102 -5.62 13.78 -2.75
C THR A 102 -6.35 14.20 -1.49
N PHE A 103 -7.67 14.30 -1.60
CA PHE A 103 -8.59 14.47 -0.50
C PHE A 103 -9.69 13.40 -0.64
N ASP A 104 -9.85 12.56 0.38
CA ASP A 104 -10.77 11.42 0.40
C ASP A 104 -11.61 11.46 1.69
N ALA A 105 -12.93 11.30 1.58
CA ALA A 105 -13.89 11.35 2.70
C ALA A 105 -15.07 10.38 2.50
#